data_AF-A0A1B6LCM6-F1
#
_entry.id   AF-A0A1B6LCM6-F1
#
_cell.length_a   1.000
_cell.length_b   1.000
_cell.length_c   1.000
_cell.angle_alpha   90.00
_cell.angle_beta   90.00
_cell.angle_gamma   90.00
#
_symmetry.space_group_name_H-M   'P 1'
#
loop_
_entity.id
_entity.type
_entity.pdbx_description
1 polymer ?
#
loop_
_entity_poly.entity_id
_entity_poly.type
_entity_poly.pdbx_seq_one_letter_code
_entity_poly.pdbx_strand_id
1 'polypeptide(L)'
;GHLVAFKAPKSWPNKFLINVWGGFSVIFVASYTANIAALIAGLFFHNAVGDYHDRSLLSQRVGTPRASAADYYIHRANQVLWEHMQRYSVQDVGTGVQHLKNGTLDILIADTP
;
A
#
# COMPACT_ATOMS: atom_id res chain seq x y z
N GLY A 1 45.79 17.51 15.20
CA GLY A 1 44.37 17.17 15.36
C GLY A 1 44.06 17.07 16.83
N HIS A 2 43.25 18.00 17.35
CA HIS A 2 42.87 18.07 18.76
C HIS A 2 42.06 16.81 19.09
N LEU A 3 42.67 15.84 19.76
CA LEU A 3 41.94 14.69 20.30
C LEU A 3 40.98 15.26 21.33
N VAL A 4 39.68 15.29 21.01
CA VAL A 4 38.64 15.65 21.97
C VAL A 4 38.56 14.48 22.95
N ALA A 5 39.45 14.49 23.93
CA ALA A 5 39.48 13.52 25.00
C ALA A 5 38.21 13.71 25.82
N PHE A 6 37.18 12.93 25.51
CA PHE A 6 36.01 12.74 26.35
C PHE A 6 36.46 12.03 27.64
N LYS A 7 37.04 12.82 28.55
CA LYS A 7 37.36 12.38 29.90
C LYS A 7 36.02 12.11 30.59
N ALA A 8 35.79 10.86 30.98
CA ALA A 8 34.58 10.43 31.67
C ALA A 8 34.21 11.43 32.78
N PRO A 9 32.94 11.87 32.89
CA PRO A 9 32.60 12.95 33.81
C PRO A 9 32.88 12.55 35.25
N LYS A 10 33.83 13.25 35.89
CA LYS A 10 34.16 13.09 37.31
C LYS A 10 33.17 13.80 38.25
N SER A 11 31.99 14.22 37.76
CA SER A 11 31.03 15.06 38.48
C SER A 11 29.60 14.47 38.37
N TRP A 12 28.97 14.25 39.52
CA TRP A 12 27.64 13.61 39.68
C TRP A 12 26.52 14.27 38.84
N PRO A 13 26.44 15.61 38.73
CA PRO A 13 25.48 16.30 37.86
C PRO A 13 25.63 15.98 36.37
N ASN A 14 26.86 15.78 35.87
CA ASN A 14 27.10 15.55 34.45
C ASN A 14 26.65 14.14 34.01
N LYS A 15 26.70 13.15 34.91
CA LYS A 15 26.12 11.81 34.67
C LYS A 15 24.59 11.85 34.61
N PHE A 16 23.96 12.64 35.49
CA PHE A 16 22.51 12.86 35.46
C PHE A 16 22.08 13.57 34.17
N LEU A 17 22.83 14.60 33.75
CA LEU A 17 22.54 15.34 32.52
C LEU A 17 22.55 14.44 31.27
N ILE A 18 23.53 13.53 31.17
CA ILE A 18 23.61 12.56 30.06
C ILE A 18 22.44 11.57 30.09
N ASN A 19 22.01 11.10 31.27
CA ASN A 19 20.87 10.20 31.39
C ASN A 19 19.54 10.87 30.99
N VAL A 20 19.32 12.12 31.41
CA VAL A 20 18.15 12.91 31.00
C VAL A 20 18.19 13.22 29.51
N TRP A 21 19.36 13.61 28.99
CA TRP A 21 19.55 13.89 27.57
C TRP A 21 19.34 12.66 26.69
N GLY A 22 19.81 11.49 27.13
CA GLY A 22 19.58 10.21 26.47
C GLY A 22 18.11 9.83 26.46
N GLY A 23 17.42 9.92 27.60
CA GLY A 23 15.98 9.68 27.70
C GLY A 23 15.16 10.62 26.81
N PHE A 24 15.48 11.91 26.83
CA PHE A 24 14.87 12.92 25.97
C PHE A 24 15.08 12.60 24.49
N SER A 25 16.30 12.24 24.08
CA SER A 25 16.61 11.91 22.68
C SER A 25 15.85 10.68 22.19
N VAL A 26 15.66 9.66 23.04
CA VAL A 26 14.89 8.46 22.69
C VAL A 26 13.43 8.80 22.44
N ILE A 27 12.83 9.75 23.18
CA ILE A 27 11.44 10.19 22.95
C ILE A 27 11.30 10.78 21.55
N PHE A 28 12.20 11.68 21.13
CA PHE A 28 12.14 12.27 19.78
C PHE A 28 12.35 11.24 18.67
N VAL A 29 13.31 10.33 18.83
CA VAL A 29 13.57 9.25 17.87
C VAL A 29 12.38 8.29 17.80
N ALA A 30 11.79 7.93 18.94
CA ALA A 30 10.62 7.07 19.01
C ALA A 30 9.39 7.74 18.39
N SER A 31 9.16 9.03 18.63
CA SER A 31 8.05 9.78 17.99
C SER A 31 8.22 9.86 16.48
N TYR A 32 9.44 10.09 15.98
CA TYR A 32 9.71 10.08 14.54
C TYR A 32 9.51 8.69 13.92
N THR A 33 10.01 7.65 14.59
CA THR A 33 9.80 6.24 14.17
C THR A 33 8.32 5.86 14.21
N ALA A 34 7.60 6.26 15.25
CA ALA A 34 6.16 6.01 15.41
C ALA A 34 5.34 6.73 14.34
N ASN A 35 5.71 7.96 13.98
CA ASN A 35 5.03 8.70 12.92
C ASN A 35 5.30 8.09 11.54
N ILE A 36 6.54 7.66 11.27
CA ILE A 36 6.85 6.90 10.05
C ILE A 36 6.09 5.58 10.04
N ALA A 37 6.08 4.84 11.14
CA ALA A 37 5.36 3.58 11.25
C ALA A 37 3.85 3.78 11.09
N ALA A 38 3.28 4.85 11.65
CA ALA A 38 1.87 5.21 11.49
C ALA A 38 1.55 5.63 10.05
N LEU A 39 2.43 6.36 9.38
CA LEU A 39 2.27 6.72 7.97
C LEU A 39 2.31 5.46 7.08
N ILE A 40 3.32 4.61 7.28
CA ILE A 40 3.50 3.36 6.51
C ILE A 40 2.35 2.40 6.78
N ALA A 41 1.99 2.18 8.05
CA ALA A 41 0.84 1.36 8.42
C ALA A 41 -0.45 1.94 7.85
N GLY A 42 -0.67 3.25 7.95
CA GLY A 42 -1.80 3.95 7.35
C GLY A 42 -1.88 3.75 5.84
N LEU A 43 -0.75 3.81 5.13
CA LEU A 43 -0.69 3.53 3.69
C LEU A 43 -1.00 2.05 3.39
N PHE A 44 -0.42 1.10 4.12
CA PHE A 44 -0.72 -0.33 3.93
C PHE A 44 -2.16 -0.66 4.27
N PHE A 45 -2.74 -0.12 5.35
CA PHE A 45 -4.14 -0.28 5.68
C PHE A 45 -5.05 0.44 4.67
N HIS A 46 -4.68 1.59 4.12
CA HIS A 46 -5.46 2.25 3.06
C HIS A 46 -5.45 1.44 1.75
N ASN A 47 -4.35 0.75 1.44
CA ASN A 47 -4.27 -0.12 0.26
C ASN A 47 -4.90 -1.50 0.51
N ALA A 48 -4.82 -2.06 1.72
CA ALA A 48 -5.34 -3.38 2.07
C ALA A 48 -6.83 -3.35 2.50
N VAL A 49 -7.27 -2.26 3.14
CA VAL A 49 -8.67 -1.90 3.43
C VAL A 49 -9.20 -0.93 2.36
N GLY A 50 -8.47 -0.78 1.25
CA GLY A 50 -9.02 -0.41 -0.06
C GLY A 50 -9.93 -1.54 -0.54
N ASP A 51 -10.95 -1.76 0.27
CA ASP A 51 -11.84 -2.87 0.32
C ASP A 51 -12.63 -2.92 -0.99
N TYR A 52 -13.02 -4.12 -1.32
CA TYR A 52 -13.68 -4.60 -2.53
C TYR A 52 -15.06 -3.97 -2.81
N HIS A 53 -15.35 -2.82 -2.21
CA HIS A 53 -16.55 -2.04 -2.41
C HIS A 53 -16.41 -1.11 -3.62
N ASP A 54 -16.91 -1.60 -4.77
CA ASP A 54 -17.45 -0.96 -5.99
C ASP A 54 -16.80 0.35 -6.53
N ARG A 55 -16.48 1.33 -5.68
CA ARG A 55 -15.82 2.58 -6.07
C ARG A 55 -14.37 2.39 -6.51
N SER A 56 -13.68 1.41 -5.96
CA SER A 56 -12.31 1.08 -6.37
C SER A 56 -12.28 0.49 -7.79
N LEU A 57 -13.22 -0.42 -8.11
CA LEU A 57 -13.28 -1.10 -9.41
C LEU A 57 -13.57 -0.15 -10.59
N LEU A 58 -14.31 0.94 -10.37
CA LEU A 58 -14.52 1.98 -11.37
C LEU A 58 -13.30 2.91 -11.55
N SER A 59 -12.37 2.92 -10.59
CA SER A 59 -11.14 3.73 -10.66
C SER A 59 -9.94 2.96 -11.21
N GLN A 60 -9.98 1.63 -11.15
CA GLN A 60 -8.95 0.72 -11.61
C GLN A 60 -9.24 0.16 -13.00
N ARG A 61 -8.23 -0.24 -13.75
CA ARG A 61 -8.41 -0.88 -15.06
C ARG A 61 -8.81 -2.33 -14.88
N VAL A 62 -10.12 -2.55 -14.74
CA VAL A 62 -10.73 -3.87 -14.58
C VAL A 62 -11.12 -4.43 -15.94
N GLY A 63 -10.65 -5.63 -16.25
CA GLY A 63 -10.92 -6.34 -17.51
C GLY A 63 -11.58 -7.69 -17.25
N THR A 64 -12.39 -8.13 -18.21
CA THR A 64 -12.98 -9.47 -18.25
C THR A 64 -12.84 -10.05 -19.66
N PRO A 65 -12.70 -11.37 -19.82
CA PRO A 65 -12.81 -12.01 -21.11
C PRO A 65 -14.20 -11.79 -21.71
N ARG A 66 -14.25 -11.36 -22.98
CA ARG A 66 -15.50 -11.12 -23.70
C ARG A 66 -16.36 -12.36 -23.75
N ALA A 67 -17.66 -12.20 -23.55
CA ALA A 67 -18.64 -13.29 -23.58
C ALA A 67 -18.35 -14.42 -22.58
N SER A 68 -17.64 -14.11 -21.48
CA SER A 68 -17.45 -15.04 -20.37
C SER A 68 -18.66 -15.04 -19.43
N ALA A 69 -18.77 -16.09 -18.60
CA ALA A 69 -19.77 -16.14 -17.55
C ALA A 69 -19.64 -14.92 -16.61
N ALA A 70 -18.42 -14.53 -16.27
CA ALA A 70 -18.14 -13.36 -15.44
C ALA A 70 -18.68 -12.06 -16.06
N ASP A 71 -18.49 -11.84 -17.37
CA ASP A 71 -19.03 -10.69 -18.10
C ASP A 71 -20.57 -10.63 -18.00
N TYR A 72 -21.25 -11.77 -18.17
CA TYR A 72 -22.70 -11.86 -18.06
C TYR A 72 -23.21 -11.59 -16.64
N TYR A 73 -22.54 -12.12 -15.61
CA TYR A 73 -22.91 -11.88 -14.21
C TYR A 73 -22.76 -10.42 -13.83
N ILE A 74 -21.67 -9.76 -14.25
CA ILE A 74 -21.43 -8.35 -13.95
C ILE A 74 -22.43 -7.47 -14.69
N HIS A 75 -22.74 -7.78 -15.94
CA HIS A 75 -23.78 -7.07 -16.69
C HIS A 75 -25.14 -7.10 -15.96
N ARG A 76 -25.51 -8.24 -15.38
CA ARG A 76 -26.77 -8.38 -14.63
C ARG A 76 -26.72 -7.73 -13.24
N ALA A 77 -25.57 -7.75 -12.57
CA ALA A 77 -25.43 -7.26 -11.20
C ALA A 77 -25.19 -5.75 -11.13
N ASN A 78 -24.33 -5.19 -11.99
CA ASN A 78 -23.95 -3.78 -12.00
C ASN A 78 -23.61 -3.30 -13.42
N GLN A 79 -24.57 -2.65 -14.08
CA GLN A 79 -24.41 -2.15 -15.45
C GLN A 79 -23.34 -1.05 -15.56
N VAL A 80 -23.20 -0.20 -14.54
CA VAL A 80 -22.20 0.89 -14.53
C VAL A 80 -20.78 0.32 -14.52
N LEU A 81 -20.55 -0.71 -13.71
CA LEU A 81 -19.28 -1.42 -13.69
C LEU A 81 -19.01 -2.13 -15.03
N TRP A 82 -20.04 -2.75 -15.61
CA TRP A 82 -19.92 -3.41 -16.90
C TRP A 82 -19.50 -2.45 -18.03
N GLU A 83 -20.15 -1.28 -18.13
CA GLU A 83 -19.79 -0.25 -19.12
C GLU A 83 -18.34 0.25 -18.95
N HIS A 84 -17.88 0.35 -17.71
CA HIS A 84 -16.49 0.69 -17.40
C HIS A 84 -15.53 -0.41 -17.89
N MET A 85 -15.85 -1.67 -17.61
CA MET A 85 -15.04 -2.83 -17.97
C MET A 85 -14.97 -3.10 -19.48
N GLN A 86 -15.99 -2.71 -20.26
CA GLN A 86 -16.00 -2.90 -21.72
C GLN A 86 -14.78 -2.27 -22.41
N ARG A 87 -14.27 -1.15 -21.88
CA ARG A 87 -13.09 -0.43 -22.38
C ARG A 87 -11.79 -1.21 -22.23
N TYR A 88 -11.74 -2.14 -21.27
CA TYR A 88 -10.58 -2.97 -20.96
C TYR A 88 -10.87 -4.47 -21.17
N SER A 89 -11.91 -4.80 -21.94
CA SER A 89 -12.28 -6.18 -22.24
C SER A 89 -11.16 -6.90 -22.99
N VAL A 90 -10.86 -8.13 -22.57
CA VAL A 90 -9.84 -8.98 -23.19
C VAL A 90 -10.49 -10.11 -23.99
N GLN A 91 -9.79 -10.65 -24.98
CA GLN A 91 -10.33 -11.73 -25.82
C GLN A 91 -10.28 -13.08 -25.09
N ASP A 92 -9.24 -13.31 -24.31
CA ASP A 92 -8.99 -14.57 -23.62
C ASP A 92 -8.33 -14.31 -22.25
N VAL A 93 -8.47 -15.27 -21.34
CA VAL A 93 -7.86 -15.23 -20.01
C VAL A 93 -6.34 -15.14 -20.12
N GLY A 94 -5.72 -15.86 -21.07
CA GLY A 94 -4.27 -15.85 -21.27
C GLY A 94 -3.74 -14.45 -21.62
N THR A 95 -4.42 -13.75 -22.52
CA THR A 95 -4.10 -12.35 -22.86
C THR A 95 -4.33 -11.42 -21.67
N GLY A 96 -5.39 -11.64 -20.90
CA GLY A 96 -5.64 -10.92 -19.65
C GLY A 96 -4.51 -11.06 -18.65
N VAL A 97 -3.97 -12.27 -18.46
CA VAL A 97 -2.83 -12.52 -17.57
C VAL A 97 -1.57 -11.82 -18.06
N GLN A 98 -1.35 -11.73 -19.38
CA GLN A 98 -0.23 -10.97 -19.92
C GLN A 98 -0.38 -9.46 -19.66
N HIS A 99 -1.60 -8.92 -19.80
CA HIS A 99 -1.87 -7.51 -19.51
C HIS A 99 -1.70 -7.17 -18.03
N LEU A 100 -2.07 -8.08 -17.13
CA LEU A 100 -1.77 -7.96 -15.70
C LEU A 100 -0.26 -7.91 -15.43
N LYS A 101 0.51 -8.81 -16.05
CA LYS A 101 1.97 -8.83 -15.90
C LYS A 101 2.65 -7.58 -16.44
N ASN A 102 2.11 -7.02 -17.51
CA ASN A 102 2.64 -5.80 -18.14
C ASN A 102 2.17 -4.51 -17.42
N GLY A 103 1.30 -4.61 -16.42
CA GLY A 103 0.73 -3.45 -15.72
C GLY A 103 -0.18 -2.59 -16.59
N THR A 104 -0.65 -3.12 -17.73
CA THR A 104 -1.64 -2.42 -18.56
C THR A 104 -3.06 -2.62 -18.01
N LEU A 105 -3.27 -3.68 -17.24
CA LEU A 105 -4.49 -4.01 -16.52
C LEU A 105 -4.19 -4.15 -15.03
N ASP A 106 -5.09 -3.66 -14.18
CA ASP A 106 -4.92 -3.71 -12.72
C ASP A 106 -5.63 -4.94 -12.13
N ILE A 107 -6.79 -5.31 -12.68
CA ILE A 107 -7.60 -6.44 -12.23
C ILE A 107 -8.15 -7.21 -13.44
N LEU A 108 -8.07 -8.54 -13.37
CA LEU A 108 -8.72 -9.46 -14.31
C LEU A 108 -9.77 -10.27 -13.57
N ILE A 109 -11.02 -10.21 -14.04
CA ILE A 109 -12.09 -11.08 -13.57
C ILE A 109 -12.28 -12.17 -14.61
N ALA A 110 -12.05 -13.42 -14.23
CA ALA A 110 -12.19 -14.58 -15.11
C ALA A 110 -12.70 -15.78 -14.31
N ASP A 111 -13.26 -16.76 -15.01
CA ASP A 111 -13.65 -18.03 -14.40
C ASP A 111 -12.41 -18.89 -14.12
N THR A 112 -12.51 -19.77 -13.12
CA THR A 112 -11.44 -20.72 -12.81
C THR A 112 -11.59 -21.92 -13.75
N PRO A 113 -10.50 -22.39 -14.41
CA PRO A 113 -10.56 -23.59 -15.26
C PRO A 113 -10.91 -24.86 -14.48
#